data_AF-A0A8T7GPX7-F1
#
_entry.id   AF-A0A8T7GPX7-F1
#
_cell.length_a   1.000
_cell.length_b   1.000
_cell.length_c   1.000
_cell.angle_alpha   90.00
_cell.angle_beta   90.00
_cell.angle_gamma   90.00
#
_symmetry.space_group_name_H-M   'P 1'
#
loop_
_entity.id
_entity.type
_entity.pdbx_description
1 polymer ?
#
loop_
_entity_poly.entity_id
_entity_poly.type
_entity_poly.pdbx_seq_one_letter_code
_entity_poly.pdbx_strand_id
1 'polypeptide(L)'
;MKESDRSQSSNLKIALENKKKVYSSEVIREICLEEGADDVGFVEITREALSNVKKEVQILYPKTKTIISFCKRTNPENIQSVSRPLANEEFHKTYDDL
;
A
#
# COMPACT_ATOMS: atom_id res chain seq x y z
N MET A 1 -33.67 -32.64 14.43
CA MET A 1 -32.19 -32.65 14.27
C MET A 1 -31.81 -32.38 12.81
N LYS A 2 -32.14 -31.20 12.23
CA LYS A 2 -31.80 -30.87 10.81
C LYS A 2 -31.67 -29.36 10.47
N GLU A 3 -31.73 -28.44 11.44
CA GLU A 3 -31.67 -26.98 11.18
C GLU A 3 -30.37 -26.29 11.64
N SER A 4 -29.54 -26.95 12.44
CA SER A 4 -28.24 -26.39 12.89
C SER A 4 -27.09 -26.57 11.88
N ASP A 5 -27.22 -27.49 10.91
CA ASP A 5 -26.14 -27.82 9.94
C ASP A 5 -26.10 -26.90 8.72
N ARG A 6 -27.20 -26.22 8.36
CA ARG A 6 -27.22 -25.30 7.20
C ARG A 6 -26.47 -24.01 7.46
N SER A 7 -26.57 -23.46 8.67
CA SER A 7 -25.85 -22.24 9.08
C SER A 7 -24.35 -22.46 9.29
N GLN A 8 -23.94 -23.67 9.65
CA GLN A 8 -22.53 -24.08 9.71
C GLN A 8 -21.92 -24.18 8.29
N SER A 9 -22.71 -24.71 7.34
CA SER A 9 -22.30 -24.88 5.94
C SER A 9 -22.17 -23.55 5.18
N SER A 10 -22.97 -22.52 5.52
CA SER A 10 -22.85 -21.17 4.96
C SER A 10 -21.61 -20.44 5.47
N ASN A 11 -21.29 -20.59 6.76
CA ASN A 11 -20.07 -20.02 7.35
C ASN A 11 -18.80 -20.73 6.83
N LEU A 12 -18.87 -22.04 6.56
CA LEU A 12 -17.78 -22.77 5.89
C LEU A 12 -17.56 -22.28 4.46
N LYS A 13 -18.62 -21.95 3.71
CA LYS A 13 -18.49 -21.36 2.37
C LYS A 13 -17.83 -19.98 2.41
N ILE A 14 -18.26 -19.10 3.33
CA ILE A 14 -17.67 -17.76 3.53
C ILE A 14 -16.18 -17.87 3.94
N ALA A 15 -15.83 -18.87 4.76
CA ALA A 15 -14.44 -19.11 5.15
C ALA A 15 -13.58 -19.72 4.01
N LEU A 16 -14.15 -20.60 3.18
CA LEU A 16 -13.49 -21.23 2.02
C LEU A 16 -13.36 -20.29 0.81
N GLU A 17 -14.13 -19.21 0.78
CA GLU A 17 -14.05 -18.15 -0.23
C GLU A 17 -12.92 -17.15 0.06
N ASN A 18 -12.18 -17.31 1.18
CA ASN A 18 -10.85 -16.73 1.39
C ASN A 18 -9.77 -17.40 0.51
N LYS A 19 -10.09 -17.66 -0.76
CA LYS A 19 -9.04 -17.81 -1.78
C LYS A 19 -8.24 -16.54 -1.75
N LYS A 20 -6.92 -16.66 -1.56
CA LYS A 20 -5.93 -15.60 -1.76
C LYS A 20 -6.28 -14.85 -3.05
N LYS A 21 -6.97 -13.71 -2.90
CA LYS A 21 -7.38 -12.91 -4.04
C LYS A 21 -6.11 -12.24 -4.54
N VAL A 22 -5.66 -12.70 -5.71
CA VAL A 22 -4.51 -12.11 -6.38
C VAL A 22 -5.02 -10.85 -7.06
N TYR A 23 -4.50 -9.71 -6.65
CA TYR A 23 -4.74 -8.44 -7.32
C TYR A 23 -3.66 -8.24 -8.37
N SER A 24 -4.06 -7.76 -9.54
CA SER A 24 -3.10 -7.32 -10.55
C SER A 24 -2.49 -5.97 -10.16
N SER A 25 -1.36 -5.63 -10.76
CA SER A 25 -0.72 -4.32 -10.55
C SER A 25 -1.62 -3.16 -10.97
N GLU A 26 -2.48 -3.37 -11.96
CA GLU A 26 -3.38 -2.35 -12.51
C GLU A 26 -4.47 -1.99 -11.50
N VAL A 27 -5.07 -2.99 -10.84
CA VAL A 27 -6.08 -2.77 -9.80
C VAL A 27 -5.47 -2.06 -8.60
N ILE A 28 -4.28 -2.48 -8.16
CA ILE A 28 -3.61 -1.83 -7.03
C ILE A 28 -3.21 -0.39 -7.39
N ARG A 29 -2.76 -0.16 -8.63
CA ARG A 29 -2.44 1.19 -9.12
C ARG A 29 -3.66 2.09 -9.08
N GLU A 30 -4.80 1.61 -9.57
CA GLU A 30 -6.06 2.36 -9.57
C GLU A 30 -6.44 2.77 -8.15
N ILE A 31 -6.43 1.82 -7.20
CA ILE A 31 -6.68 2.09 -5.78
C ILE A 31 -5.74 3.18 -5.26
N CYS A 32 -4.42 3.05 -5.47
CA CYS A 32 -3.47 4.03 -4.96
C CYS A 32 -3.69 5.44 -5.55
N LEU A 33 -4.06 5.55 -6.83
CA LEU A 33 -4.33 6.84 -7.47
C LEU A 33 -5.66 7.44 -6.97
N GLU A 34 -6.68 6.61 -6.76
CA GLU A 34 -7.98 7.04 -6.19
C GLU A 34 -7.85 7.53 -4.76
N GLU A 35 -6.98 6.91 -3.97
CA GLU A 35 -6.64 7.33 -2.59
C GLU A 35 -5.69 8.55 -2.54
N GLY A 36 -5.35 9.14 -3.69
CA GLY A 36 -4.66 10.43 -3.75
C GLY A 36 -3.14 10.36 -3.88
N ALA A 37 -2.58 9.23 -4.31
CA ALA A 37 -1.22 9.19 -4.84
C ALA A 37 -1.16 9.86 -6.22
N ASP A 38 -0.08 10.58 -6.50
CA ASP A 38 0.17 11.19 -7.81
C ASP A 38 0.85 10.21 -8.80
N ASP A 39 1.63 9.24 -8.30
CA ASP A 39 2.21 8.15 -9.10
C ASP A 39 2.50 6.90 -8.25
N VAL A 40 2.60 5.75 -8.91
CA VAL A 40 2.75 4.43 -8.29
C VAL A 40 3.66 3.52 -9.13
N GLY A 41 4.63 2.90 -8.48
CA GLY A 41 5.56 1.93 -9.03
C GLY A 41 5.48 0.58 -8.31
N PHE A 42 5.74 -0.48 -9.06
CA PHE A 42 5.82 -1.84 -8.54
C PHE A 42 7.18 -2.43 -8.90
N VAL A 43 7.88 -2.95 -7.90
CA VAL A 43 9.22 -3.51 -8.08
C VAL A 43 9.40 -4.80 -7.30
N GLU A 44 10.19 -5.71 -7.84
CA GLU A 44 10.57 -6.94 -7.15
C GLU A 44 11.53 -6.67 -5.99
N ILE A 45 11.33 -7.35 -4.85
CA ILE A 45 12.17 -7.21 -3.65
C ILE A 45 13.63 -7.66 -3.88
N THR A 46 13.90 -8.31 -5.01
CA THR A 46 15.24 -8.79 -5.38
C THR A 46 16.08 -7.75 -6.10
N ARG A 47 15.56 -6.55 -6.41
CA ARG A 47 16.36 -5.47 -7.02
C ARG A 47 17.53 -5.10 -6.13
N GLU A 48 18.69 -4.94 -6.77
CA GLU A 48 19.94 -4.57 -6.07
C GLU A 48 19.83 -3.20 -5.38
N ALA A 49 19.08 -2.26 -5.99
CA ALA A 49 18.78 -0.97 -5.40
C ALA A 49 18.02 -1.03 -4.06
N LEU A 50 17.39 -2.18 -3.72
CA LEU A 50 16.69 -2.41 -2.46
C LEU A 50 17.49 -3.25 -1.47
N SER A 51 18.76 -3.56 -1.75
CA SER A 51 19.59 -4.45 -0.93
C SER A 51 19.70 -4.00 0.53
N ASN A 52 19.70 -2.69 0.77
CA ASN A 52 19.75 -2.08 2.11
C ASN A 52 18.48 -2.32 2.94
N VAL A 53 17.30 -2.31 2.32
CA VAL A 53 15.99 -2.46 3.01
C VAL A 53 15.44 -3.88 2.94
N LYS A 54 15.93 -4.70 2.01
CA LYS A 54 15.43 -6.06 1.75
C LYS A 54 15.38 -6.92 3.01
N LYS A 55 16.44 -6.88 3.83
CA LYS A 55 16.54 -7.69 5.05
C LYS A 55 15.48 -7.30 6.07
N GLU A 56 15.28 -6.01 6.29
CA GLU A 56 14.29 -5.49 7.23
C GLU A 56 12.87 -5.85 6.79
N VAL A 57 12.56 -5.64 5.51
CA VAL A 57 11.26 -6.02 4.93
C VAL A 57 10.99 -7.52 5.09
N GLN A 58 11.99 -8.37 4.86
CA GLN A 58 11.82 -9.82 4.98
C GLN A 58 11.75 -10.31 6.43
N ILE A 59 12.30 -9.56 7.40
CA ILE A 59 12.11 -9.85 8.83
C ILE A 59 10.64 -9.59 9.21
N LEU A 60 10.08 -8.46 8.77
CA LEU A 60 8.69 -8.07 9.08
C LEU A 60 7.67 -8.90 8.27
N TYR A 61 7.96 -9.14 7.00
CA TYR A 61 7.10 -9.86 6.05
C TYR A 61 7.92 -10.87 5.24
N PRO A 62 8.17 -12.08 5.77
CA PRO A 62 9.06 -13.07 5.13
C PRO A 62 8.65 -13.52 3.74
N LYS A 63 7.39 -13.32 3.35
CA LYS A 63 6.83 -13.75 2.06
C LYS A 63 6.74 -12.62 1.04
N THR A 64 7.24 -11.42 1.33
CA THR A 64 7.22 -10.28 0.41
C THR A 64 8.00 -10.60 -0.86
N LYS A 65 7.36 -10.35 -2.01
CA LYS A 65 7.96 -10.52 -3.35
C LYS A 65 8.00 -9.21 -4.13
N THR A 66 7.03 -8.34 -3.88
CA THR A 66 6.84 -7.07 -4.58
C THR A 66 6.74 -5.96 -3.56
N ILE A 67 7.38 -4.84 -3.85
CA ILE A 67 7.24 -3.58 -3.13
C ILE A 67 6.43 -2.64 -4.01
N ILE A 68 5.47 -1.98 -3.39
CA ILE A 68 4.69 -0.91 -3.99
C ILE A 68 5.31 0.38 -3.46
N SER A 69 5.70 1.28 -4.36
CA SER A 69 6.18 2.61 -4.02
C SER A 69 5.24 3.60 -4.67
N PHE A 70 4.72 4.54 -3.91
CA PHE A 70 3.87 5.61 -4.43
C PHE A 70 4.40 6.95 -3.93
N CYS A 71 4.02 8.03 -4.59
CA CYS A 71 4.41 9.37 -4.19
C CYS A 71 3.22 10.33 -4.25
N LYS A 72 3.32 11.39 -3.46
CA LYS A 72 2.43 12.55 -3.52
C LYS A 72 3.29 13.78 -3.71
N ARG A 73 2.91 14.63 -4.65
CA ARG A 73 3.63 15.82 -5.05
C ARG A 73 3.31 16.93 -4.06
N THR A 74 4.35 17.51 -3.49
CA THR A 74 4.27 18.72 -2.69
C THR A 74 4.09 19.96 -3.58
N ASN A 75 3.53 21.03 -3.03
CA ASN A 75 3.53 22.33 -3.68
C ASN A 75 4.98 22.88 -3.77
N PRO A 76 5.53 23.06 -4.98
CA PRO A 76 6.91 23.50 -5.16
C PRO A 76 7.17 24.89 -4.61
N GLU A 77 6.19 25.81 -4.65
CA GLU A 77 6.34 27.17 -4.15
C GLU A 77 6.50 27.19 -2.62
N ASN A 78 5.74 26.36 -1.92
CA ASN A 78 5.83 26.26 -0.46
C ASN A 78 7.15 25.64 0.00
N ILE A 79 7.59 24.57 -0.67
CA ILE A 79 8.87 23.91 -0.38
C ILE A 79 10.08 24.82 -0.66
N GLN A 80 10.01 25.64 -1.71
CA GLN A 80 11.08 26.59 -2.07
C GLN A 80 11.01 27.90 -1.29
N SER A 81 10.03 28.05 -0.38
CA SER A 81 9.89 29.26 0.42
C SER A 81 11.09 29.48 1.32
N VAL A 82 11.51 30.75 1.42
CA VAL A 82 12.51 31.20 2.41
C VAL A 82 11.97 31.01 3.84
N SER A 83 10.65 31.00 4.01
CA SER A 83 9.99 30.75 5.30
C SER A 83 9.99 29.26 5.62
N ARG A 84 10.88 28.83 6.52
CA ARG A 84 10.94 27.43 6.99
C ARG A 84 9.61 26.88 7.53
N PRO A 85 8.81 27.63 8.32
CA PRO A 85 7.50 27.15 8.75
C PRO A 85 6.59 26.77 7.58
N LEU A 86 6.61 27.53 6.48
CA LEU A 86 5.77 27.26 5.32
C LEU A 86 6.19 25.98 4.60
N ALA A 87 7.50 25.76 4.42
CA ALA A 87 8.01 24.52 3.85
C ALA A 87 7.68 23.31 4.76
N ASN A 88 7.75 23.48 6.08
CA ASN A 88 7.46 22.41 7.03
C ASN A 88 5.97 22.04 7.07
N GLU A 89 5.09 23.04 7.08
CA GLU A 89 3.63 22.85 6.97
C GLU A 89 3.27 22.11 5.67
N GLU A 90 3.93 22.43 4.56
CA GLU A 90 3.70 21.72 3.29
C GLU A 90 4.04 20.24 3.37
N PHE A 91 5.15 19.88 4.03
CA PHE A 91 5.49 18.49 4.27
C PHE A 91 4.42 17.79 5.13
N HIS A 92 4.06 18.37 6.27
CA HIS A 92 3.04 17.81 7.16
C HIS A 92 1.71 17.59 6.44
N LYS A 93 1.23 18.62 5.75
CA LYS A 93 0.01 18.54 4.95
C LYS A 93 0.08 17.40 3.92
N THR A 94 1.18 17.30 3.18
CA THR A 94 1.32 16.26 2.14
C THR A 94 1.34 14.85 2.73
N TYR A 95 1.95 14.67 3.91
CA TYR A 95 1.96 13.38 4.60
C TYR A 95 0.61 13.04 5.27
N ASP A 96 -0.09 14.02 5.81
CA ASP A 96 -1.39 13.82 6.48
C ASP A 96 -2.54 13.60 5.50
N ASP A 97 -2.44 14.14 4.28
CA ASP A 97 -3.40 13.92 3.19
C ASP A 97 -3.28 12.52 2.56
N LEU A 98 -2.46 11.63 3.12
CA LEU A 98 -2.07 10.31 2.58
C LEU A 98 -2.48 9.19 3.55
#